data_AF-A0A0D2MSI2-F1
#
_entry.id   AF-A0A0D2MSI2-F1
#
_cell.length_a   1.000
_cell.length_b   1.000
_cell.length_c   1.000
_cell.angle_alpha   90.00
_cell.angle_beta   90.00
_cell.angle_gamma   90.00
#
_symmetry.space_group_name_H-M   'P 1'
#
loop_
_entity.id
_entity.type
_entity.pdbx_description
1 polymer ?
#
loop_
_entity_poly.entity_id
_entity_poly.type
_entity_poly.pdbx_seq_one_letter_code
_entity_poly.pdbx_strand_id
1 'polypeptide(L)'
;MLEILSETKDPTRVQPHLKKCFEGVDRLRFEANGDISGMVSIEGELVPLATRIRPASANGAVEKWLVQVESGMVESMRQVVTQGVAAYAPERRGEWVLKWPGQVVLAVTAIFWTQDVSAAISAGASDPSALAGCAARCGSQLNDVVGLVRGELSPLNRATLSALVVMDVHARDVAAALAAEEGVAGQPGCFSWTSQLRHYFEEQRPADEACGWW
;
A
#
# COMPACT_ATOMS: atom_id res chain seq x y z
N MET A 1 -21.22 5.70 21.03
CA MET A 1 -21.90 6.23 19.83
C MET A 1 -22.75 7.45 20.19
N LEU A 2 -23.57 7.41 21.25
CA LEU A 2 -24.34 8.59 21.73
C LEU A 2 -23.46 9.77 22.20
N GLU A 3 -22.29 9.51 22.78
CA GLU A 3 -21.34 10.54 23.27
C GLU A 3 -20.80 11.46 22.15
N ILE A 4 -20.65 10.95 20.93
CA ILE A 4 -20.19 11.72 19.76
C ILE A 4 -21.28 12.70 19.29
N LEU A 5 -22.54 12.31 19.44
CA LEU A 5 -23.70 13.12 19.05
C LEU A 5 -24.10 14.14 20.12
N SER A 6 -23.69 13.94 21.37
CA SER A 6 -23.96 14.89 22.47
C SER A 6 -22.98 16.07 22.51
N GLU A 7 -21.80 15.95 21.89
CA GLU A 7 -20.69 16.91 22.00
C GLU A 7 -20.33 17.53 20.63
N THR A 8 -21.35 18.02 19.91
CA THR A 8 -21.25 18.51 18.52
C THR A 8 -20.41 19.78 18.32
N LYS A 9 -20.00 20.45 19.40
CA LYS A 9 -19.28 21.73 19.35
C LYS A 9 -17.78 21.59 19.16
N ASP A 10 -17.18 20.49 19.62
CA ASP A 10 -15.74 20.23 19.53
C ASP A 10 -15.48 18.96 18.70
N PRO A 11 -15.04 19.10 17.44
CA PRO A 11 -14.81 17.96 16.56
C PRO A 11 -13.68 17.03 17.06
N THR A 12 -12.81 17.48 17.96
CA THR A 12 -11.72 16.63 18.49
C THR A 12 -12.22 15.54 19.44
N ARG A 13 -13.44 15.67 19.97
CA ARG A 13 -14.05 14.69 20.89
C ARG A 13 -14.34 13.34 20.23
N VAL A 14 -14.31 13.29 18.90
CA VAL A 14 -14.46 12.05 18.12
C VAL A 14 -13.24 11.13 18.20
N GLN A 15 -12.05 11.66 18.53
CA GLN A 15 -10.76 10.96 18.42
C GLN A 15 -10.75 9.58 19.12
N PRO A 16 -11.24 9.42 20.37
CA PRO A 16 -11.24 8.13 21.06
C PRO A 16 -12.12 7.06 20.40
N HIS A 17 -13.00 7.46 19.48
CA HIS A 17 -13.94 6.58 18.82
C HIS A 17 -13.55 6.23 17.39
N LEU A 18 -12.59 6.94 16.77
CA LEU A 18 -12.23 6.75 15.36
C LEU A 18 -11.80 5.33 15.03
N LYS A 19 -11.05 4.66 15.92
CA LYS A 19 -10.66 3.24 15.74
C LYS A 19 -11.84 2.29 15.55
N LYS A 20 -13.02 2.67 16.04
CA LYS A 20 -14.25 1.87 15.90
C LYS A 20 -15.00 2.20 14.61
N CYS A 21 -14.72 3.35 14.00
CA CYS A 21 -15.36 3.83 12.78
C CYS A 21 -14.54 3.50 11.54
N PHE A 22 -13.21 3.61 11.63
CA PHE A 22 -12.30 3.48 10.51
C PHE A 22 -11.15 2.55 10.89
N GLU A 23 -11.07 1.41 10.21
CA GLU A 23 -9.91 0.54 10.33
C GLU A 23 -8.67 1.25 9.79
N GLY A 24 -7.54 1.13 10.49
CA GLY A 24 -6.29 1.80 10.12
C GLY A 24 -6.16 3.26 10.54
N VAL A 25 -7.18 3.89 11.13
CA VAL A 25 -7.11 5.28 11.65
C VAL A 25 -7.22 5.29 13.17
N ASP A 26 -6.12 5.64 13.84
CA ASP A 26 -6.08 5.89 15.29
C ASP A 26 -6.64 7.27 15.62
N ARG A 27 -6.19 8.28 14.88
CA ARG A 27 -6.58 9.67 15.08
C ARG A 27 -6.47 10.49 13.80
N LEU A 28 -7.15 11.62 13.77
CA LEU A 28 -7.02 12.64 12.73
C LEU A 28 -6.05 13.74 13.17
N ARG A 29 -5.33 14.31 12.21
CA ARG A 29 -4.49 15.49 12.43
C ARG A 29 -5.34 16.75 12.27
N PHE A 30 -5.58 17.45 13.38
CA PHE A 30 -6.24 18.75 13.40
C PHE A 30 -5.19 19.87 13.35
N GLU A 31 -5.43 20.86 12.50
CA GLU A 31 -4.64 22.09 12.43
C GLU A 31 -5.18 23.13 13.42
N ALA A 32 -4.42 24.20 13.66
CA ALA A 32 -4.79 25.25 14.62
C ALA A 32 -6.13 25.95 14.30
N ASN A 33 -6.55 25.93 13.02
CA ASN A 33 -7.83 26.48 12.58
C ASN A 33 -9.01 25.48 12.69
N GLY A 34 -8.78 24.28 13.19
CA GLY A 34 -9.77 23.21 13.32
C GLY A 34 -10.02 22.39 12.05
N ASP A 35 -9.32 22.67 10.95
CA ASP A 35 -9.36 21.83 9.75
C ASP A 35 -8.60 20.52 10.00
N ILE A 36 -9.05 19.43 9.37
CA ILE A 36 -8.39 18.13 9.40
C ILE A 36 -7.48 18.03 8.18
N SER A 37 -6.21 17.73 8.40
CA SER A 37 -5.16 17.70 7.36
C SER A 37 -4.55 16.34 7.10
N GLY A 38 -4.87 15.33 7.91
CA GLY A 38 -4.24 14.02 7.79
C GLY A 38 -4.84 12.97 8.71
N MET A 39 -4.41 11.74 8.48
CA MET A 39 -4.83 10.54 9.19
C MET A 39 -3.59 9.94 9.84
N VAL A 40 -3.72 9.47 11.07
CA VAL A 40 -2.62 8.87 11.82
C VAL A 40 -2.98 7.44 12.20
N SER A 41 -2.11 6.48 11.89
CA SER A 41 -2.29 5.07 12.26
C SER A 41 -1.97 4.83 13.75
N ILE A 42 -2.24 3.62 14.23
CA ILE A 42 -1.93 3.23 15.61
C ILE A 42 -0.41 3.15 15.87
N GLU A 43 0.38 2.89 14.83
CA GLU A 43 1.84 2.94 14.85
C GLU A 43 2.38 4.38 14.84
N GLY A 44 1.51 5.37 14.61
CA GLY A 44 1.87 6.79 14.54
C GLY A 44 2.27 7.25 13.14
N GLU A 45 2.01 6.46 12.10
CA GLU A 45 2.26 6.85 10.71
C GLU A 45 1.24 7.91 10.28
N LEU A 46 1.72 9.05 9.76
CA LEU A 46 0.87 10.13 9.28
C LEU A 46 0.75 10.07 7.75
N VAL A 47 -0.48 9.96 7.27
CA VAL A 47 -0.82 10.13 5.85
C VAL A 47 -1.59 11.45 5.69
N PRO A 48 -1.06 12.45 4.96
CA PRO A 48 -1.78 13.68 4.67
C PRO A 48 -3.06 13.40 3.88
N LEU A 49 -4.12 14.16 4.16
CA LEU A 49 -5.31 14.14 3.33
C LEU A 49 -5.06 14.91 2.03
N ALA A 50 -5.51 14.35 0.90
CA ALA A 50 -5.48 14.98 -0.41
C ALA A 50 -6.21 16.35 -0.37
N THR A 51 -7.38 16.35 0.26
CA THR A 51 -8.19 17.55 0.49
C THR A 51 -8.44 17.73 1.98
N ARG A 52 -8.17 18.93 2.51
CA ARG A 52 -8.46 19.27 3.91
C ARG A 52 -9.96 19.28 4.16
N ILE A 53 -10.37 18.74 5.30
CA ILE A 53 -11.77 18.70 5.70
C ILE A 53 -12.01 19.79 6.73
N ARG A 54 -13.12 20.51 6.61
CA ARG A 54 -13.52 21.57 7.55
C ARG A 54 -14.77 21.16 8.33
N PRO A 55 -14.63 20.60 9.54
CA PRO A 55 -15.76 20.24 10.40
C PRO A 55 -16.71 21.41 10.68
N ALA A 56 -16.17 22.64 10.78
CA ALA A 56 -16.99 23.84 11.04
C ALA A 56 -18.07 24.08 9.97
N SER A 57 -17.84 23.64 8.72
CA SER A 57 -18.83 23.76 7.63
C SER A 57 -20.03 22.83 7.81
N ALA A 58 -19.97 21.87 8.74
CA ALA A 58 -21.03 20.90 8.98
C ALA A 58 -22.08 21.36 10.01
N ASN A 59 -21.95 22.56 10.60
CA ASN A 59 -22.89 23.12 11.59
C ASN A 59 -23.19 22.15 12.76
N GLY A 60 -22.17 21.43 13.25
CA GLY A 60 -22.30 20.47 14.36
C GLY A 60 -22.77 19.06 13.94
N ALA A 61 -23.09 18.83 12.67
CA ALA A 61 -23.43 17.50 12.15
C ALA A 61 -22.16 16.65 11.96
N VAL A 62 -21.83 15.84 12.97
CA VAL A 62 -20.59 15.06 13.00
C VAL A 62 -20.53 14.04 11.86
N GLU A 63 -21.65 13.40 11.58
CA GLU A 63 -21.80 12.43 10.49
C GLU A 63 -21.45 13.01 9.12
N LYS A 64 -21.74 14.28 8.86
CA LYS A 64 -21.48 14.90 7.55
C LYS A 64 -19.99 15.01 7.24
N TRP A 65 -19.20 15.46 8.20
CA TRP A 65 -17.75 15.59 7.99
C TRP A 65 -17.04 14.24 8.18
N LEU A 66 -17.60 13.28 8.93
CA LEU A 66 -17.07 11.90 8.97
C LEU A 66 -17.21 11.18 7.63
N VAL A 67 -18.30 11.40 6.88
CA VAL A 67 -18.42 10.90 5.50
C VAL A 67 -17.36 11.53 4.57
N GLN A 68 -17.02 12.80 4.82
CA GLN A 68 -15.92 13.45 4.10
C GLN A 68 -14.56 12.84 4.47
N VAL A 69 -14.37 12.43 5.73
CA VAL A 69 -13.17 11.70 6.16
C VAL A 69 -13.07 10.36 5.43
N GLU A 70 -14.14 9.58 5.40
CA GLU A 70 -14.20 8.30 4.68
C GLU A 70 -13.81 8.46 3.20
N SER A 71 -14.42 9.44 2.52
CA SER A 71 -14.12 9.72 1.11
C SER A 71 -12.66 10.19 0.94
N GLY A 72 -12.21 11.07 1.83
CA GLY A 72 -10.85 11.59 1.85
C GLY A 72 -9.80 10.52 2.13
N MET A 73 -10.10 9.49 2.93
CA MET A 73 -9.21 8.35 3.18
C MET A 73 -8.87 7.65 1.87
N VAL A 74 -9.89 7.29 1.09
CA VAL A 74 -9.74 6.57 -0.18
C VAL A 74 -8.99 7.43 -1.20
N GLU A 75 -9.36 8.69 -1.34
CA GLU A 75 -8.70 9.63 -2.25
C GLU A 75 -7.21 9.78 -1.91
N SER A 76 -6.89 9.96 -0.63
CA SER A 76 -5.53 10.18 -0.17
C SER A 76 -4.66 8.95 -0.33
N MET A 77 -5.17 7.77 0.07
CA MET A 77 -4.44 6.52 -0.13
C MET A 77 -4.20 6.24 -1.60
N ARG A 78 -5.20 6.50 -2.47
CA ARG A 78 -5.02 6.37 -3.91
C ARG A 78 -3.93 7.29 -4.43
N GLN A 79 -3.95 8.57 -4.04
CA GLN A 79 -2.94 9.54 -4.45
C GLN A 79 -1.54 9.09 -4.02
N VAL A 80 -1.36 8.69 -2.76
CA VAL A 80 -0.05 8.28 -2.24
C VAL A 80 0.42 6.97 -2.88
N VAL A 81 -0.46 6.00 -3.12
CA VAL A 81 -0.10 4.77 -3.85
C VAL A 81 0.33 5.09 -5.28
N THR A 82 -0.41 5.93 -6.01
CA THR A 82 -0.04 6.36 -7.37
C THR A 82 1.34 7.01 -7.40
N GLN A 83 1.62 7.90 -6.45
CA GLN A 83 2.93 8.54 -6.34
C GLN A 83 4.02 7.52 -5.98
N GLY A 84 3.73 6.57 -5.09
CA GLY A 84 4.65 5.50 -4.71
C GLY A 84 5.01 4.60 -5.88
N VAL A 85 4.03 4.19 -6.69
CA VAL A 85 4.25 3.42 -7.93
C VAL A 85 5.14 4.20 -8.90
N ALA A 86 4.84 5.47 -9.15
CA ALA A 86 5.62 6.31 -10.06
C ALA A 86 7.08 6.50 -9.60
N ALA A 87 7.30 6.56 -8.28
CA ALA A 87 8.63 6.73 -7.70
C ALA A 87 9.43 5.42 -7.56
N TYR A 88 8.79 4.25 -7.67
CA TYR A 88 9.46 2.97 -7.38
C TYR A 88 10.58 2.63 -8.36
N ALA A 89 10.31 2.72 -9.67
CA ALA A 89 11.30 2.39 -10.71
C ALA A 89 12.52 3.35 -10.77
N PRO A 90 12.37 4.69 -10.67
CA PRO A 90 13.51 5.60 -10.74
C PRO A 90 14.37 5.64 -9.46
N GLU A 91 13.85 5.19 -8.31
CA GLU A 91 14.58 5.21 -7.04
C GLU A 91 15.25 3.87 -6.71
N ARG A 92 16.31 3.91 -5.89
CA ARG A 92 16.87 2.68 -5.31
C ARG A 92 15.86 2.12 -4.31
N ARG A 93 15.46 0.85 -4.50
CA ARG A 93 14.49 0.16 -3.63
C ARG A 93 14.78 0.36 -2.15
N GLY A 94 16.04 0.17 -1.72
CA GLY A 94 16.42 0.33 -0.31
C GLY A 94 16.21 1.73 0.27
N GLU A 95 16.29 2.78 -0.54
CA GLU A 95 15.96 4.15 -0.12
C GLU A 95 14.45 4.39 -0.19
N TRP A 96 13.80 3.88 -1.24
CA TRP A 96 12.37 4.02 -1.47
C TRP A 96 11.57 3.42 -0.29
N VAL A 97 11.90 2.21 0.16
CA VAL A 97 11.19 1.53 1.28
C VAL A 97 11.26 2.27 2.62
N LEU A 98 12.15 3.27 2.77
CA LEU A 98 12.29 4.08 3.98
C LEU A 98 11.55 5.43 3.91
N LYS A 99 11.08 5.84 2.72
CA LYS A 99 10.43 7.14 2.47
C LYS A 99 8.91 7.04 2.40
N TRP A 100 8.38 5.90 1.99
CA TRP A 100 6.96 5.71 1.72
C TRP A 100 6.22 5.09 2.92
N PRO A 101 4.91 5.37 3.07
CA PRO A 101 4.10 4.75 4.12
C PRO A 101 4.12 3.22 4.03
N GLY A 102 4.04 2.55 5.18
CA GLY A 102 4.24 1.11 5.28
C GLY A 102 3.34 0.30 4.34
N GLN A 103 2.04 0.60 4.34
CA GLN A 103 1.09 -0.09 3.45
C GLN A 103 1.36 0.18 1.95
N VAL A 104 1.86 1.38 1.62
CA VAL A 104 2.28 1.72 0.25
C VAL A 104 3.51 0.91 -0.14
N VAL A 105 4.47 0.77 0.77
CA VAL A 105 5.67 -0.05 0.57
C VAL A 105 5.31 -1.50 0.24
N LEU A 106 4.42 -2.11 1.04
CA LEU A 106 4.00 -3.50 0.85
C LEU A 106 3.21 -3.68 -0.45
N ALA A 107 2.23 -2.82 -0.71
CA ALA A 107 1.37 -2.92 -1.89
C ALA A 107 2.14 -2.72 -3.20
N VAL A 108 2.96 -1.67 -3.29
CA VAL A 108 3.74 -1.37 -4.50
C VAL A 108 4.79 -2.46 -4.74
N THR A 109 5.46 -2.96 -3.69
CA THR A 109 6.37 -4.10 -3.84
C THR A 109 5.65 -5.32 -4.44
N ALA A 110 4.45 -5.65 -3.95
CA ALA A 110 3.67 -6.77 -4.47
C ALA A 110 3.23 -6.56 -5.94
N ILE A 111 2.92 -5.33 -6.32
CA ILE A 111 2.62 -4.95 -7.72
C ILE A 111 3.83 -5.22 -8.61
N PHE A 112 5.00 -4.67 -8.27
CA PHE A 112 6.20 -4.83 -9.09
C PHE A 112 6.71 -6.27 -9.11
N TRP A 113 6.60 -7.02 -8.00
CA TRP A 113 6.89 -8.45 -8.00
C TRP A 113 5.97 -9.22 -8.96
N THR A 114 4.66 -8.92 -8.95
CA THR A 114 3.69 -9.53 -9.86
C THR A 114 4.05 -9.25 -11.33
N GLN A 115 4.44 -8.01 -11.63
CA GLN A 115 4.88 -7.60 -12.97
C GLN A 115 6.14 -8.33 -13.40
N ASP A 116 7.17 -8.32 -12.55
CA ASP A 116 8.48 -8.93 -12.83
C ASP A 116 8.37 -10.44 -13.07
N VAL A 117 7.62 -11.16 -12.23
CA VAL A 117 7.40 -12.60 -12.38
C VAL A 117 6.56 -12.89 -13.63
N SER A 118 5.49 -12.13 -13.88
CA SER A 118 4.66 -12.31 -15.09
C SER A 118 5.49 -12.09 -16.37
N ALA A 119 6.33 -11.07 -16.38
CA ALA A 119 7.23 -10.77 -17.49
C ALA A 119 8.27 -11.89 -17.67
N ALA A 120 8.86 -12.38 -16.57
CA ALA A 120 9.82 -13.48 -16.62
C ALA A 120 9.19 -14.80 -17.10
N ILE A 121 7.96 -15.12 -16.69
CA ILE A 121 7.20 -16.27 -17.22
C ILE A 121 7.01 -16.12 -18.72
N SER A 122 6.57 -14.96 -19.18
CA SER A 122 6.29 -14.70 -20.60
C SER A 122 7.57 -14.76 -21.45
N ALA A 123 8.67 -14.18 -20.95
CA ALA A 123 9.99 -14.25 -21.55
C ALA A 123 10.55 -15.68 -21.60
N GLY A 124 10.08 -16.58 -20.73
CA GLY A 124 10.43 -18.00 -20.72
C GLY A 124 10.24 -18.73 -22.05
N ALA A 125 9.37 -18.22 -22.93
CA ALA A 125 9.18 -18.77 -24.28
C ALA A 125 10.41 -18.58 -25.20
N SER A 126 11.20 -17.51 -24.98
CA SER A 126 12.42 -17.21 -25.73
C SER A 126 13.70 -17.37 -24.91
N ASP A 127 13.62 -17.19 -23.59
CA ASP A 127 14.72 -17.34 -22.63
C ASP A 127 14.28 -18.18 -21.42
N PRO A 128 14.55 -19.50 -21.42
CA PRO A 128 14.22 -20.39 -20.31
C PRO A 128 14.86 -19.99 -18.96
N SER A 129 15.90 -19.15 -18.96
CA SER A 129 16.59 -18.71 -17.75
C SER A 129 15.95 -17.47 -17.09
N ALA A 130 14.98 -16.83 -17.76
CA ALA A 130 14.37 -15.57 -17.31
C ALA A 130 13.76 -15.65 -15.90
N LEU A 131 13.06 -16.75 -15.58
CA LEU A 131 12.49 -17.00 -14.25
C LEU A 131 13.56 -17.21 -13.18
N ALA A 132 14.61 -17.99 -13.48
CA ALA A 132 15.72 -18.17 -12.56
C ALA A 132 16.45 -16.85 -12.28
N GLY A 133 16.62 -16.01 -13.30
CA GLY A 133 17.14 -14.65 -13.15
C GLY A 133 16.25 -13.76 -12.30
N CYS A 134 14.92 -13.85 -12.45
CA CYS A 134 13.96 -13.14 -11.60
C CYS A 134 14.03 -13.59 -10.13
N ALA A 135 14.09 -14.89 -9.87
CA ALA A 135 14.26 -15.44 -8.53
C ALA A 135 15.57 -14.98 -7.86
N ALA A 136 16.67 -14.96 -8.62
CA ALA A 136 17.95 -14.44 -8.14
C ALA A 136 17.88 -12.95 -7.78
N ARG A 137 17.19 -12.13 -8.60
CA ARG A 137 16.94 -10.71 -8.28
C ARG A 137 16.12 -10.54 -7.01
N CYS A 138 15.06 -11.34 -6.81
CA CYS A 138 14.28 -11.34 -5.58
C CYS A 138 15.16 -11.65 -4.36
N GLY A 139 16.06 -12.63 -4.48
CA GLY A 139 17.03 -12.96 -3.44
C GLY A 139 17.99 -11.81 -3.11
N SER A 140 18.49 -11.09 -4.12
CA SER A 140 19.35 -9.91 -3.91
C SER A 140 18.58 -8.80 -3.20
N GLN A 141 17.38 -8.47 -3.68
CA GLN A 141 16.54 -7.42 -3.10
C GLN A 141 16.14 -7.72 -1.64
N LEU A 142 15.86 -8.98 -1.32
CA LEU A 142 15.62 -9.43 0.05
C LEU A 142 16.85 -9.18 0.93
N ASN A 143 18.04 -9.55 0.45
CA ASN A 143 19.28 -9.35 1.22
C ASN A 143 19.58 -7.87 1.48
N ASP A 144 19.29 -7.00 0.52
CA ASP A 144 19.42 -5.56 0.69
C ASP A 144 18.50 -5.05 1.82
N VAL A 145 17.23 -5.47 1.83
CA VAL A 145 16.27 -5.12 2.89
C VAL A 145 16.68 -5.69 4.25
N VAL A 146 17.15 -6.94 4.31
CA VAL A 146 17.70 -7.54 5.53
C VAL A 146 18.90 -6.75 6.04
N GLY A 147 19.74 -6.24 5.14
CA GLY A 147 20.83 -5.32 5.46
C GLY A 147 20.33 -4.05 6.17
N LEU A 148 19.25 -3.43 5.67
CA LEU A 148 18.64 -2.26 6.29
C LEU A 148 18.09 -2.56 7.70
N VAL A 149 17.42 -3.70 7.87
CA VAL A 149 16.82 -4.10 9.17
C VAL A 149 17.86 -4.25 10.27
N ARG A 150 19.09 -4.66 9.93
CA ARG A 150 20.23 -4.79 10.84
C ARG A 150 20.81 -3.43 11.28
N GLY A 151 20.48 -2.35 10.58
CA GLY A 151 20.90 -1.00 10.92
C GLY A 151 19.98 -0.29 11.92
N GLU A 152 20.26 0.99 12.11
CA GLU A 152 19.40 1.89 12.88
C GLU A 152 18.18 2.31 12.04
N LEU A 153 16.99 2.16 12.61
CA LEU A 153 15.72 2.45 11.95
C LEU A 153 14.78 3.11 12.95
N SER A 154 13.91 3.98 12.45
CA SER A 154 12.75 4.45 13.21
C SER A 154 11.84 3.26 13.56
N PRO A 155 11.04 3.35 14.64
CA PRO A 155 10.07 2.31 14.96
C PRO A 155 9.12 1.97 13.81
N LEU A 156 8.66 3.00 13.08
CA LEU A 156 7.81 2.85 11.89
C LEU A 156 8.51 2.07 10.78
N ASN A 157 9.72 2.50 10.39
CA ASN A 157 10.46 1.82 9.33
C ASN A 157 10.82 0.39 9.74
N ARG A 158 11.12 0.15 11.02
CA ARG A 158 11.38 -1.20 11.51
C ARG A 158 10.14 -2.09 11.39
N ALA A 159 8.95 -1.59 11.72
CA ALA A 159 7.70 -2.34 11.55
C ALA A 159 7.43 -2.66 10.08
N THR A 160 7.52 -1.65 9.20
CA THR A 160 7.34 -1.81 7.75
C THR A 160 8.32 -2.82 7.15
N LEU A 161 9.61 -2.67 7.44
CA LEU A 161 10.62 -3.56 6.88
C LEU A 161 10.54 -4.99 7.43
N SER A 162 10.07 -5.16 8.68
CA SER A 162 9.83 -6.51 9.23
C SER A 162 8.72 -7.23 8.46
N ALA A 163 7.63 -6.54 8.13
CA ALA A 163 6.57 -7.09 7.29
C ALA A 163 7.06 -7.34 5.85
N LEU A 164 7.84 -6.40 5.30
CA LEU A 164 8.40 -6.50 3.95
C LEU A 164 9.32 -7.72 3.80
N VAL A 165 10.18 -8.01 4.80
CA VAL A 165 11.05 -9.20 4.78
C VAL A 165 10.23 -10.49 4.67
N VAL A 166 9.13 -10.60 5.40
CA VAL A 166 8.26 -11.78 5.33
C VAL A 166 7.65 -11.93 3.94
N MET A 167 7.18 -10.82 3.35
CA MET A 167 6.68 -10.80 1.98
C MET A 167 7.76 -11.16 0.95
N ASP A 168 8.96 -10.59 1.07
CA ASP A 168 10.07 -10.82 0.14
C ASP A 168 10.60 -12.25 0.20
N VAL A 169 10.63 -12.89 1.39
CA VAL A 169 10.95 -14.31 1.54
C VAL A 169 9.97 -15.17 0.76
N HIS A 170 8.67 -14.93 0.95
CA HIS A 170 7.62 -15.66 0.21
C HIS A 170 7.73 -15.43 -1.30
N ALA A 171 7.86 -14.17 -1.72
CA ALA A 171 7.98 -13.75 -3.11
C ALA A 171 9.18 -14.44 -3.81
N ARG A 172 10.34 -14.49 -3.15
CA ARG A 172 11.52 -15.22 -3.62
C ARG A 172 11.24 -16.71 -3.76
N ASP A 173 10.65 -17.33 -2.74
CA ASP A 173 10.41 -18.77 -2.71
C ASP A 173 9.43 -19.22 -3.79
N VAL A 174 8.37 -18.45 -4.02
CA VAL A 174 7.44 -18.67 -5.13
C VAL A 174 8.17 -18.52 -6.46
N ALA A 175 8.95 -17.45 -6.66
CA ALA A 175 9.68 -17.27 -7.91
C ALA A 175 10.69 -18.41 -8.18
N ALA A 176 11.37 -18.90 -7.14
CA ALA A 176 12.31 -20.02 -7.25
C ALA A 176 11.58 -21.34 -7.55
N ALA A 177 10.44 -21.60 -6.92
CA ALA A 177 9.62 -22.77 -7.18
C ALA A 177 9.11 -22.78 -8.64
N LEU A 178 8.58 -21.64 -9.11
CA LEU A 178 8.14 -21.46 -10.50
C LEU A 178 9.28 -21.65 -11.51
N ALA A 179 10.49 -21.20 -11.17
CA ALA A 179 11.66 -21.39 -12.01
C ALA A 179 12.12 -22.85 -12.10
N ALA A 180 11.86 -23.65 -11.07
CA ALA A 180 12.24 -25.07 -11.00
C ALA A 180 11.18 -26.01 -11.62
N GLU A 181 9.95 -25.54 -11.83
CA GLU A 181 8.85 -26.33 -12.35
C GLU A 181 8.86 -26.38 -13.89
N GLU A 182 8.85 -27.59 -14.44
CA GLU A 182 8.75 -27.79 -15.89
C GLU A 182 7.41 -27.31 -16.43
N GLY A 183 7.42 -26.64 -17.59
CA GLY A 183 6.21 -26.17 -18.24
C GLY A 183 5.64 -24.85 -17.70
N VAL A 184 6.30 -24.19 -16.75
CA VAL A 184 5.93 -22.83 -16.32
C VAL A 184 6.51 -21.76 -17.25
N ALA A 185 7.77 -21.91 -17.66
CA ALA A 185 8.42 -20.98 -18.58
C ALA A 185 7.66 -20.90 -19.92
N GLY A 186 7.26 -19.68 -20.31
CA GLY A 186 6.46 -19.43 -21.50
C GLY A 186 4.95 -19.72 -21.36
N GLN A 187 4.46 -20.06 -20.16
CA GLN A 187 3.06 -20.41 -19.90
C GLN A 187 2.40 -19.50 -18.83
N PRO A 188 1.99 -18.27 -19.16
CA PRO A 188 1.36 -17.35 -18.22
C PRO A 188 0.05 -17.86 -17.59
N GLY A 189 -0.61 -18.83 -18.23
CA GLY A 189 -1.84 -19.46 -17.75
C GLY A 189 -1.64 -20.68 -16.86
N CYS A 190 -0.39 -21.06 -16.53
CA CYS A 190 -0.14 -22.22 -15.69
C CYS A 190 -0.78 -22.06 -14.30
N PHE A 191 -1.24 -23.17 -13.72
CA PHE A 191 -1.93 -23.16 -12.43
C PHE A 191 -1.01 -22.67 -11.30
N SER A 192 0.27 -23.08 -11.32
CA SER A 192 1.26 -22.70 -10.31
C SER A 192 1.45 -21.18 -10.20
N TRP A 193 1.31 -20.45 -11.32
CA TRP A 193 1.29 -18.99 -11.30
C TRP A 193 -0.09 -18.40 -10.97
N THR A 194 -1.17 -18.92 -11.58
CA THR A 194 -2.52 -18.35 -11.39
C THR A 194 -3.11 -18.59 -9.99
N SER A 195 -2.60 -19.57 -9.25
CA SER A 195 -2.92 -19.83 -7.85
C SER A 195 -2.28 -18.85 -6.86
N GLN A 196 -1.34 -18.02 -7.30
CA GLN A 196 -0.71 -17.00 -6.45
C GLN A 196 -1.59 -15.75 -6.35
N LEU A 197 -1.54 -15.06 -5.21
CA LEU A 197 -2.15 -13.74 -5.07
C LEU A 197 -1.33 -12.73 -5.88
N ARG A 198 -2.00 -12.03 -6.81
CA ARG A 198 -1.37 -11.11 -7.75
C ARG A 198 -1.94 -9.71 -7.56
N HIS A 199 -1.06 -8.71 -7.57
CA HIS A 199 -1.45 -7.32 -7.41
C HIS A 199 -1.25 -6.58 -8.74
N TYR A 200 -2.28 -5.84 -9.13
CA TYR A 200 -2.27 -5.05 -10.35
C TYR A 200 -2.59 -3.60 -9.99
N PHE A 201 -1.83 -2.69 -10.60
CA PHE A 201 -2.12 -1.27 -10.52
C PHE A 201 -2.70 -0.84 -11.85
N GLU A 202 -4.00 -0.55 -11.86
CA GLU A 202 -4.71 -0.01 -13.01
C GLU A 202 -4.80 1.50 -12.86
N GLU A 203 -4.18 2.24 -13.80
CA GLU A 203 -4.44 3.67 -13.91
C GLU A 203 -5.92 3.89 -14.21
N GLN A 204 -6.47 4.95 -13.61
CA GLN A 204 -7.90 5.18 -13.58
C GLN A 204 -8.47 5.24 -15.01
N ARG A 205 -9.35 4.28 -15.35
CA ARG A 205 -10.26 4.44 -16.49
C ARG A 205 -11.12 5.69 -16.25
N PRO A 206 -11.34 6.56 -17.26
CA PRO A 206 -12.32 7.64 -17.17
C PRO A 206 -13.66 7.08 -16.65
N ALA A 207 -14.37 7.84 -15.81
CA ALA A 207 -15.61 7.38 -15.16
C ALA A 207 -16.69 6.94 -16.17
N ASP A 208 -16.57 7.43 -17.40
CA ASP A 208 -17.35 7.17 -18.60
C ASP A 208 -17.13 5.75 -19.19
N GLU A 209 -16.08 5.03 -18.79
CA GLU A 209 -15.80 3.64 -19.20
C GLU A 209 -16.00 2.61 -18.08
N ALA A 210 -16.42 3.04 -16.88
CA ALA A 210 -16.63 2.17 -15.71
C ALA A 210 -17.99 1.45 -15.71
N CYS A 211 -18.88 1.77 -16.66
CA CYS A 211 -20.15 1.06 -16.86
C CYS A 211 -19.99 -0.02 -17.94
N GLY A 212 -19.46 -1.17 -17.53
CA GLY A 212 -19.48 -2.38 -18.33
C GLY A 212 -18.73 -3.48 -17.60
N TRP A 213 -19.39 -4.62 -17.41
CA TRP A 213 -18.90 -5.84 -16.75
C TRP A 213 -19.09 -5.90 -15.22
N TRP A 214 -20.35 -6.00 -14.82
CA TRP A 214 -20.81 -7.17 -14.05
C TRP A 214 -21.56 -8.09 -15.00
#